data_AF-A0A2A1ZRL9-F1
#
_entry.id   AF-A0A2A1ZRL9-F1
#
_cell.length_a   1.000
_cell.length_b   1.000
_cell.length_c   1.000
_cell.angle_alpha   90.00
_cell.angle_beta   90.00
_cell.angle_gamma   90.00
#
_symmetry.space_group_name_H-M   'P 1'
#
loop_
_entity.id
_entity.type
_entity.pdbx_description
1 polymer ?
#
loop_
_entity_poly.entity_id
_entity_poly.type
_entity_poly.pdbx_seq_one_letter_code
_entity_poly.pdbx_strand_id
1 'polypeptide(L)'
;MNYSFAKKQHIINEYSTGGNATFISRKHNISKSTLYRWLEEFKLKTPVDFNISKSDLKSKLKKLEKLENEIKVYEDIIKLIRLTTQQKLKYARKLDSEYSVHSLCSILQLSRGTYYNDKFRKVEVTLVERDDNKFKPIIKKIFHETKGRLGSPKIRRLKMNEGYKIDEKRVKRLMNELDLHPNRPDDNYKNYHKRRYSQKPSILSKS
;
A
#
# COMPACT_ATOMS: atom_id res chain seq x y z
N MET A 1 24.17 43.69 -43.72
CA MET A 1 24.25 42.24 -44.05
C MET A 1 23.50 41.44 -42.99
N ASN A 2 22.38 40.79 -43.35
CA ASN A 2 21.63 39.94 -42.45
C ASN A 2 22.18 38.51 -42.50
N TYR A 3 22.76 38.05 -41.40
CA TYR A 3 23.24 36.67 -41.26
C TYR A 3 22.10 35.77 -40.78
N SER A 4 21.85 34.67 -41.49
CA SER A 4 20.87 33.65 -41.08
C SER A 4 21.23 33.03 -39.73
N PHE A 5 20.21 32.72 -38.92
CA PHE A 5 20.37 32.16 -37.56
C PHE A 5 21.19 30.87 -37.55
N ALA A 6 20.96 29.97 -38.53
CA ALA A 6 21.71 28.72 -38.66
C ALA A 6 23.21 28.96 -38.87
N LYS A 7 23.55 29.99 -39.67
CA LYS A 7 24.96 30.36 -39.91
C LYS A 7 25.61 30.95 -38.66
N LYS A 8 24.88 31.76 -37.88
CA LYS A 8 25.36 32.27 -36.58
C LYS A 8 25.67 31.13 -35.61
N GLN A 9 24.75 30.16 -35.49
CA GLN A 9 24.89 29.03 -34.57
C GLN A 9 26.07 28.12 -34.94
N HIS A 10 26.27 27.83 -36.23
CA HIS A 10 27.42 27.06 -36.71
C HIS A 10 28.76 27.71 -36.31
N ILE A 11 28.89 29.02 -36.52
CA ILE A 11 30.13 29.76 -36.24
C ILE A 11 30.43 29.82 -34.74
N ILE A 12 29.41 29.95 -33.90
CA ILE A 12 29.56 29.93 -32.44
C ILE A 12 30.00 28.54 -31.95
N ASN A 13 29.41 27.47 -32.49
CA ASN A 13 29.82 26.11 -32.13
C ASN A 13 31.28 25.83 -32.50
N GLU A 14 31.71 26.31 -33.68
CA GLU A 14 33.11 26.20 -34.13
C GLU A 14 34.08 27.02 -33.25
N TYR A 15 33.63 28.16 -32.72
CA TYR A 15 34.39 28.92 -31.73
C TYR A 15 34.50 28.18 -30.39
N SER A 16 33.42 27.57 -29.91
CA SER A 16 33.41 26.82 -28.63
C SER A 16 34.32 25.59 -28.66
N THR A 17 34.59 25.01 -29.83
CA THR A 17 35.51 23.87 -29.98
C THR A 17 36.96 24.28 -30.20
N GLY A 18 37.22 25.39 -30.91
CA GLY A 18 38.58 25.80 -31.34
C GLY A 18 39.17 27.03 -30.66
N GLY A 19 38.41 27.79 -29.86
CA GLY A 19 38.88 28.83 -28.94
C GLY A 19 39.55 30.09 -29.52
N ASN A 20 39.81 30.20 -30.83
CA ASN A 20 40.55 31.33 -31.41
C ASN A 20 39.68 32.29 -32.24
N ALA A 21 39.33 33.44 -31.64
CA ALA A 21 38.52 34.48 -32.27
C ALA A 21 39.17 35.08 -33.53
N THR A 22 40.50 35.14 -33.61
CA THR A 22 41.20 35.70 -34.78
C THR A 22 41.10 34.76 -35.98
N PHE A 23 41.19 33.45 -35.74
CA PHE A 23 41.08 32.43 -36.77
C PHE A 23 39.65 32.37 -37.33
N ILE A 24 38.64 32.34 -36.45
CA ILE A 24 37.22 32.31 -36.84
C ILE A 24 36.80 33.58 -37.58
N SER A 25 37.28 34.75 -37.13
CA SER A 25 37.06 36.04 -37.79
C SER A 25 37.59 36.05 -39.22
N ARG A 26 38.81 35.53 -39.45
CA ARG A 26 39.41 35.41 -40.79
C ARG A 26 38.70 34.37 -41.66
N LYS A 27 38.39 33.20 -41.09
CA LYS A 27 37.77 32.08 -41.81
C LYS A 27 36.38 32.41 -42.35
N HIS A 28 35.55 33.08 -41.54
CA HIS A 28 34.17 33.41 -41.92
C HIS A 28 34.00 34.84 -42.43
N ASN A 29 35.09 35.61 -42.52
CA ASN A 29 35.12 37.03 -42.91
C ASN A 29 34.16 37.90 -42.08
N ILE A 30 34.19 37.72 -40.76
CA ILE A 30 33.32 38.42 -39.81
C ILE A 30 34.19 39.21 -38.84
N SER A 31 33.79 40.44 -38.52
CA SER A 31 34.52 41.24 -37.53
C SER A 31 34.49 40.57 -36.15
N LYS A 32 35.57 40.70 -35.38
CA LYS A 32 35.63 40.19 -33.99
C LYS A 32 34.48 40.75 -33.13
N SER A 33 34.12 42.03 -33.33
CA SER A 33 33.00 42.67 -32.62
C SER A 33 31.66 41.99 -32.89
N THR A 34 31.41 41.58 -34.14
CA THR A 34 30.20 40.85 -34.52
C THR A 34 30.16 39.46 -33.88
N LEU A 35 31.31 38.78 -33.81
CA LEU A 35 31.44 37.48 -33.14
C LEU A 35 31.16 37.59 -31.64
N TYR A 36 31.74 38.58 -30.96
CA TYR A 36 31.49 38.80 -29.53
C TYR A 36 30.05 39.18 -29.24
N ARG A 37 29.43 40.04 -30.07
CA ARG A 37 28.01 40.37 -29.96
C ARG A 37 27.12 39.13 -30.10
N TRP A 38 27.42 38.24 -31.05
CA TRP A 38 26.66 36.98 -31.18
C TRP A 38 26.88 36.03 -30.00
N LEU A 39 28.10 35.97 -29.43
CA LEU A 39 28.36 35.20 -28.22
C LEU A 39 27.50 35.69 -27.04
N GLU A 40 27.33 36.99 -26.87
CA GLU A 40 26.43 37.55 -25.85
C GLU A 40 24.95 37.26 -26.15
N GLU A 41 24.50 37.45 -27.41
CA GLU A 41 23.13 37.12 -27.83
C GLU A 41 22.76 35.65 -27.58
N PHE A 42 23.71 34.73 -27.72
CA PHE A 42 23.48 33.30 -27.48
C PHE A 42 23.60 32.91 -26.00
N LYS A 43 24.47 33.56 -25.21
CA LYS A 43 24.50 33.37 -23.74
C LYS A 43 23.18 33.74 -23.08
N LEU A 44 22.52 34.79 -23.55
CA LEU A 44 21.21 35.23 -23.04
C LEU A 44 20.05 34.28 -23.42
N LYS A 45 20.24 33.42 -24.43
CA LYS A 45 19.21 32.48 -24.93
C LYS A 45 19.39 31.05 -24.43
N THR A 46 20.53 30.71 -23.83
CA THR A 46 20.69 29.43 -23.12
C THR A 46 20.00 29.55 -21.76
N PRO A 47 18.95 28.75 -21.48
CA PRO A 47 18.42 28.68 -20.13
C PRO A 47 19.48 28.03 -19.24
N VAL A 48 19.72 28.64 -18.08
CA VAL A 48 20.57 28.21 -16.96
C VAL A 48 21.98 28.82 -16.96
N ASP A 49 22.13 29.84 -16.12
CA ASP A 49 23.37 30.32 -15.54
C ASP A 49 24.14 29.16 -14.89
N PHE A 50 25.06 28.54 -15.62
CA PHE A 50 26.08 27.66 -15.06
C PHE A 50 27.36 28.47 -14.77
N ASN A 51 27.25 29.49 -13.92
CA ASN A 51 28.41 30.01 -13.18
C ASN A 51 28.68 29.15 -11.93
N ILE A 52 28.56 27.82 -12.06
CA ILE A 52 28.93 26.89 -10.99
C ILE A 52 30.45 26.75 -11.04
N SER A 53 31.13 27.18 -9.98
CA SER A 53 32.58 27.05 -9.86
C SER A 53 33.00 25.59 -10.05
N LYS A 54 34.13 25.36 -10.73
CA LYS A 54 34.71 24.01 -10.92
C LYS A 54 34.91 23.29 -9.58
N SER A 55 35.17 24.04 -8.51
CA SER A 55 35.26 23.53 -7.13
C SER A 55 33.91 23.02 -6.61
N ASP A 56 32.82 23.74 -6.88
CA ASP A 56 31.46 23.38 -6.45
C ASP A 56 30.92 22.15 -7.21
N LEU A 57 31.26 22.02 -8.50
CA LEU A 57 30.97 20.79 -9.23
C LEU A 57 31.71 19.60 -8.62
N LYS A 58 32.99 19.76 -8.29
CA LYS A 58 33.79 18.70 -7.67
C LYS A 58 33.24 18.31 -6.30
N SER A 59 32.83 19.28 -5.48
CA SER A 59 32.27 19.01 -4.16
C SER A 59 30.90 18.31 -4.24
N LYS A 60 30.04 18.71 -5.19
CA LYS A 60 28.76 18.05 -5.46
C LYS A 60 28.95 16.62 -5.97
N LEU A 61 29.88 16.39 -6.90
CA LEU A 61 30.21 15.05 -7.40
C LEU A 61 30.68 14.13 -6.26
N LYS A 62 31.58 14.63 -5.40
CA LYS A 62 32.05 13.87 -4.23
C LYS A 62 30.91 13.54 -3.26
N LYS A 63 29.95 14.46 -3.10
CA LYS A 63 28.76 14.22 -2.25
C LYS A 63 27.82 13.18 -2.86
N LEU A 64 27.63 13.19 -4.17
CA LEU A 64 26.84 12.17 -4.88
C LEU A 64 27.48 10.79 -4.73
N GLU A 65 28.78 10.68 -4.98
CA GLU A 65 29.52 9.43 -4.82
C GLU A 65 29.42 8.87 -3.38
N LYS A 66 29.50 9.76 -2.38
CA LYS A 66 29.31 9.37 -0.98
C LYS A 66 27.90 8.81 -0.72
N LEU A 67 26.86 9.50 -1.20
CA LEU A 67 25.47 9.07 -1.04
C LEU A 67 25.20 7.74 -1.76
N GLU A 68 25.75 7.54 -2.96
CA GLU A 68 25.65 6.28 -3.68
C GLU A 68 26.28 5.12 -2.90
N ASN A 69 27.44 5.35 -2.27
CA ASN A 69 28.08 4.36 -1.43
C ASN A 69 27.27 4.06 -0.17
N GLU A 70 26.69 5.06 0.48
CA GLU A 70 25.79 4.87 1.64
C GLU A 70 24.56 4.04 1.26
N ILE A 71 23.94 4.31 0.11
CA ILE A 71 22.79 3.52 -0.40
C ILE A 71 23.18 2.05 -0.61
N LYS A 72 24.34 1.77 -1.23
CA LYS A 72 24.84 0.39 -1.42
C LYS A 72 25.02 -0.33 -0.09
N VAL A 73 25.58 0.33 0.92
CA VAL A 73 25.73 -0.24 2.26
C VAL A 73 24.36 -0.60 2.86
N TYR A 74 23.36 0.28 2.74
CA TYR A 74 22.01 -0.04 3.20
C TYR A 74 21.39 -1.22 2.45
N GLU A 75 21.57 -1.31 1.15
CA GLU A 75 21.09 -2.45 0.36
C GLU A 75 21.72 -3.77 0.81
N ASP A 76 23.02 -3.78 1.12
CA ASP A 76 23.72 -4.98 1.59
C ASP A 76 23.30 -5.37 3.01
N ILE A 77 23.11 -4.41 3.91
CA ILE A 77 22.52 -4.66 5.24
C ILE A 77 21.14 -5.31 5.09
N ILE A 78 20.28 -4.78 4.21
CA ILE A 78 18.95 -5.34 3.97
C ILE A 78 19.02 -6.78 3.46
N LYS A 79 19.99 -7.11 2.59
CA LYS A 79 20.23 -8.50 2.13
C LYS A 79 20.63 -9.40 3.30
N LEU A 80 21.49 -8.93 4.19
CA LEU A 80 21.97 -9.70 5.36
C LEU A 80 20.86 -9.99 6.37
N ILE A 81 19.92 -9.06 6.57
CA ILE A 81 18.78 -9.23 7.50
C ILE A 81 17.78 -10.29 6.99
N ARG A 82 17.85 -10.68 5.70
CA ARG A 82 16.99 -11.72 5.08
C ARG A 82 15.49 -11.51 5.32
N LEU A 83 15.03 -10.26 5.22
CA LEU A 83 13.61 -9.91 5.39
C LEU A 83 12.72 -10.66 4.39
N THR A 84 11.59 -11.17 4.86
CA THR A 84 10.60 -11.79 3.96
C THR A 84 9.90 -10.73 3.10
N THR A 85 9.39 -11.14 1.93
CA THR A 85 8.65 -10.24 1.03
C THR A 85 7.49 -9.54 1.73
N GLN A 86 6.77 -10.24 2.61
CA GLN A 86 5.66 -9.66 3.38
C GLN A 86 6.13 -8.59 4.37
N GLN A 87 7.26 -8.79 5.04
CA GLN A 87 7.84 -7.78 5.93
C GLN A 87 8.28 -6.54 5.15
N LYS A 88 8.96 -6.73 4.00
CA LYS A 88 9.35 -5.63 3.11
C LYS A 88 8.14 -4.82 2.66
N LEU A 89 7.07 -5.48 2.25
CA LEU A 89 5.81 -4.83 1.86
C LEU A 89 5.16 -4.05 3.01
N LYS A 90 5.20 -4.62 4.23
CA LYS A 90 4.72 -3.94 5.44
C LYS A 90 5.49 -2.65 5.74
N TYR A 91 6.82 -2.67 5.59
CA TYR A 91 7.64 -1.46 5.75
C TYR A 91 7.40 -0.45 4.64
N ALA A 92 7.31 -0.91 3.38
CA ALA A 92 7.01 -0.05 2.24
C ALA A 92 5.68 0.70 2.42
N ARG A 93 4.63 0.03 2.90
CA ARG A 93 3.32 0.66 3.18
C ARG A 93 3.37 1.69 4.31
N LYS A 94 4.29 1.57 5.27
CA LYS A 94 4.42 2.56 6.36
C LYS A 94 5.12 3.84 5.90
N LEU A 95 5.99 3.73 4.90
CA LEU A 95 6.86 4.81 4.44
C LEU A 95 6.36 5.45 3.13
N ASP A 96 5.29 4.92 2.52
CA ASP A 96 4.79 5.38 1.22
C ASP A 96 4.17 6.79 1.23
N SER A 97 3.87 7.33 2.41
CA SER A 97 3.41 8.70 2.61
C SER A 97 4.55 9.72 2.55
N GLU A 98 5.76 9.31 2.94
CA GLU A 98 6.92 10.20 3.08
C GLU A 98 7.89 10.07 1.91
N TYR A 99 7.99 8.89 1.31
CA TYR A 99 8.94 8.58 0.26
C TYR A 99 8.27 8.05 -1.00
N SER A 100 8.92 8.29 -2.14
CA SER A 100 8.42 7.77 -3.41
C SER A 100 8.41 6.24 -3.41
N VAL A 101 7.33 5.64 -3.91
CA VAL A 101 7.21 4.18 -4.08
C VAL A 101 8.37 3.62 -4.91
N HIS A 102 8.87 4.40 -5.87
CA HIS A 102 10.02 4.02 -6.69
C HIS A 102 11.27 3.80 -5.83
N SER A 103 11.63 4.78 -4.99
CA SER A 103 12.78 4.70 -4.08
C SER A 103 12.63 3.54 -3.09
N LEU A 104 11.44 3.41 -2.49
CA LEU A 104 11.16 2.34 -1.51
C LEU A 104 11.31 0.95 -2.12
N CYS A 105 10.71 0.73 -3.29
CA CYS A 105 10.83 -0.56 -3.98
C CYS A 105 12.27 -0.87 -4.40
N SER A 106 13.05 0.14 -4.82
CA SER A 106 14.46 -0.03 -5.16
C SER A 106 15.28 -0.50 -3.95
N ILE A 107 15.22 0.23 -2.85
CA ILE A 107 15.99 -0.06 -1.63
C ILE A 107 15.60 -1.40 -1.02
N LEU A 108 14.29 -1.72 -0.97
CA LEU A 108 13.78 -2.96 -0.41
C LEU A 108 13.94 -4.16 -1.37
N GLN A 109 14.41 -3.95 -2.60
CA GLN A 109 14.48 -4.96 -3.67
C GLN A 109 13.12 -5.64 -3.91
N LEU A 110 12.07 -4.82 -4.04
CA LEU A 110 10.73 -5.27 -4.39
C LEU A 110 10.41 -4.85 -5.82
N SER A 111 9.68 -5.69 -6.56
CA SER A 111 9.09 -5.24 -7.80
C SER A 111 7.94 -4.27 -7.51
N ARG A 112 7.82 -3.20 -8.30
CA ARG A 112 6.71 -2.24 -8.21
C ARG A 112 5.36 -2.93 -8.38
N GLY A 113 5.29 -3.93 -9.26
CA GLY A 113 4.10 -4.75 -9.46
C GLY A 113 3.71 -5.52 -8.19
N THR A 114 4.68 -6.10 -7.47
CA THR A 114 4.42 -6.77 -6.18
C THR A 114 3.86 -5.80 -5.15
N TYR A 115 4.41 -4.58 -5.07
CA TYR A 115 3.90 -3.57 -4.15
C TYR A 115 2.47 -3.15 -4.49
N TYR A 116 2.18 -2.80 -5.74
CA TYR A 116 0.84 -2.38 -6.13
C TYR A 116 -0.17 -3.53 -6.06
N ASN A 117 0.24 -4.76 -6.42
CA ASN A 117 -0.59 -5.94 -6.27
C ASN A 117 -0.94 -6.20 -4.82
N ASP A 118 -0.01 -5.96 -3.88
CA ASP A 118 -0.27 -6.09 -2.45
C ASP A 118 -1.13 -4.92 -1.94
N LYS A 119 -0.78 -3.66 -2.26
CA LYS A 119 -1.52 -2.46 -1.84
C LYS A 119 -2.96 -2.46 -2.31
N PHE A 120 -3.20 -2.85 -3.56
CA PHE A 120 -4.52 -2.92 -4.18
C PHE A 120 -5.06 -4.34 -4.22
N ARG A 121 -4.43 -5.30 -3.51
CA ARG A 121 -4.98 -6.63 -3.36
C ARG A 121 -6.32 -6.47 -2.66
N LYS A 122 -7.40 -6.57 -3.41
CA LYS A 122 -8.68 -6.93 -2.83
C LYS A 122 -8.42 -8.32 -2.26
N VAL A 123 -8.56 -8.47 -0.93
CA VAL A 123 -8.79 -9.81 -0.38
C VAL A 123 -10.02 -10.27 -1.15
N GLU A 124 -9.84 -11.21 -2.07
CA GLU A 124 -10.97 -11.85 -2.73
C GLU A 124 -11.73 -12.52 -1.60
N VAL A 125 -12.75 -11.82 -1.10
CA VAL A 125 -13.72 -12.38 -0.18
C VAL A 125 -14.21 -13.60 -0.92
N THR A 126 -13.81 -14.77 -0.46
CA THR A 126 -14.16 -16.02 -1.12
C THR A 126 -15.68 -16.08 -1.26
N LEU A 127 -16.22 -16.75 -2.28
CA LEU A 127 -17.69 -16.87 -2.42
C LEU A 127 -18.33 -17.34 -1.09
N VAL A 128 -17.61 -18.19 -0.35
CA VAL A 128 -17.95 -18.65 0.99
C VAL A 128 -18.02 -17.50 2.00
N GLU A 129 -17.01 -16.64 2.10
CA GLU A 129 -17.02 -15.48 3.01
C GLU A 129 -18.08 -14.44 2.64
N ARG A 130 -18.37 -14.26 1.34
CA ARG A 130 -19.43 -13.35 0.89
C ARG A 130 -20.78 -13.86 1.35
N ASP A 131 -21.02 -15.15 1.20
CA ASP A 131 -22.24 -15.79 1.69
C ASP A 131 -22.30 -15.79 3.22
N ASP A 132 -21.19 -16.05 3.90
CA ASP A 132 -21.11 -15.96 5.36
C ASP A 132 -21.45 -14.56 5.87
N ASN A 133 -20.96 -13.51 5.21
CA ASN A 133 -21.29 -12.12 5.53
C ASN A 133 -22.78 -11.80 5.36
N LYS A 134 -23.50 -12.51 4.47
CA LYS A 134 -24.97 -12.43 4.37
C LYS A 134 -25.66 -13.19 5.50
N PHE A 135 -25.12 -14.33 5.92
CA PHE A 135 -25.73 -15.17 6.96
C PHE A 135 -25.48 -14.69 8.39
N LYS A 136 -24.32 -14.10 8.68
CA LYS A 136 -23.99 -13.53 9.99
C LYS A 136 -25.07 -12.59 10.56
N PRO A 137 -25.55 -11.56 9.85
CA PRO A 137 -26.60 -10.67 10.38
C PRO A 137 -27.93 -11.40 10.61
N ILE A 138 -28.26 -12.38 9.77
CA ILE A 138 -29.48 -13.19 9.89
C ILE A 138 -29.44 -14.06 11.15
N ILE A 139 -28.32 -14.74 11.40
CA ILE A 139 -28.11 -15.57 12.59
C ILE A 139 -28.19 -14.70 13.84
N LYS A 140 -27.52 -13.53 13.83
CA LYS A 140 -27.53 -12.58 14.93
C LYS A 140 -28.95 -12.07 15.25
N LYS A 141 -29.74 -11.73 14.23
CA LYS A 141 -31.13 -11.29 14.38
C LYS A 141 -31.99 -12.35 15.09
N ILE A 142 -31.97 -13.58 14.60
CA ILE A 142 -32.75 -14.69 15.20
C ILE A 142 -32.32 -14.95 16.64
N PHE A 143 -31.01 -14.92 16.89
CA PHE A 143 -30.49 -15.16 18.23
C PHE A 143 -31.00 -14.12 19.23
N HIS A 144 -31.00 -12.84 18.86
CA HIS A 144 -31.52 -11.77 19.72
C HIS A 144 -33.05 -11.82 19.87
N GLU A 145 -33.80 -12.05 18.78
CA GLU A 145 -35.27 -12.20 18.83
C GLU A 145 -35.69 -13.35 19.76
N THR A 146 -34.91 -14.43 19.79
CA THR A 146 -35.18 -15.60 20.63
C THR A 146 -34.53 -15.53 22.01
N LYS A 147 -33.95 -14.37 22.38
CA LYS A 147 -33.28 -14.11 23.67
C LYS A 147 -32.18 -15.14 23.99
N GLY A 148 -31.45 -15.59 22.98
CA GLY A 148 -30.35 -16.55 23.11
C GLY A 148 -30.77 -18.00 23.39
N ARG A 149 -32.06 -18.35 23.25
CA ARG A 149 -32.54 -19.72 23.52
C ARG A 149 -32.21 -20.73 22.42
N LEU A 150 -31.99 -20.25 21.19
CA LEU A 150 -31.75 -21.11 20.03
C LEU A 150 -30.24 -21.28 19.77
N GLY A 151 -29.81 -22.54 19.66
CA GLY A 151 -28.48 -22.90 19.18
C GLY A 151 -28.43 -23.27 17.71
N SER A 152 -27.22 -23.61 17.24
CA SER A 152 -26.95 -23.95 15.83
C SER A 152 -27.94 -24.95 15.21
N PRO A 153 -28.39 -26.04 15.88
CA PRO A 153 -29.31 -26.98 15.26
C PRO A 153 -30.69 -26.36 15.01
N LYS A 154 -31.17 -25.52 15.93
CA LYS A 154 -32.50 -24.90 15.85
C LYS A 154 -32.52 -23.75 14.85
N ILE A 155 -31.47 -22.92 14.84
CA ILE A 155 -31.32 -21.82 13.87
C ILE A 155 -31.22 -22.39 12.45
N ARG A 156 -30.48 -23.49 12.25
CA ARG A 156 -30.43 -24.19 10.96
C ARG A 156 -31.81 -24.64 10.50
N ARG A 157 -32.59 -25.32 11.35
CA ARG A 157 -33.93 -25.80 10.98
C ARG A 157 -34.85 -24.66 10.56
N LEU A 158 -34.81 -23.55 11.30
CA LEU A 158 -35.61 -22.37 10.98
C LEU A 158 -35.26 -21.80 9.61
N LYS A 159 -33.96 -21.67 9.29
CA LYS A 159 -33.52 -21.21 7.97
C LYS A 159 -33.76 -22.21 6.85
N MET A 160 -33.71 -23.50 7.15
CA MET A 160 -34.05 -24.55 6.18
C MET A 160 -35.52 -24.48 5.78
N ASN A 161 -36.42 -24.17 6.72
CA ASN A 161 -37.84 -23.96 6.44
C ASN A 161 -38.09 -22.72 5.57
N GLU A 162 -37.21 -21.72 5.64
CA GLU A 162 -37.25 -20.53 4.78
C GLU A 162 -36.54 -20.72 3.42
N GLY A 163 -36.07 -21.94 3.11
CA GLY A 163 -35.48 -22.30 1.82
C GLY A 163 -33.95 -22.23 1.74
N TYR A 164 -33.25 -21.93 2.83
CA TYR A 164 -31.78 -21.87 2.83
C TYR A 164 -31.14 -23.25 3.03
N LYS A 165 -30.19 -23.62 2.17
CA LYS A 165 -29.37 -24.84 2.30
C LYS A 165 -28.05 -24.54 3.00
N ILE A 166 -28.04 -24.66 4.33
CA ILE A 166 -26.84 -24.42 5.17
C ILE A 166 -26.59 -25.63 6.06
N ASP A 167 -25.32 -26.03 6.19
CA ASP A 167 -24.92 -27.09 7.13
C ASP A 167 -24.87 -26.58 8.58
N GLU A 168 -25.12 -27.47 9.53
CA GLU A 168 -25.12 -27.12 10.96
C GLU A 168 -23.73 -26.69 11.42
N LYS A 169 -22.67 -27.35 10.94
CA LYS A 169 -21.29 -27.00 11.29
C LYS A 169 -20.95 -25.58 10.83
N ARG A 170 -21.47 -25.17 9.67
CA ARG A 170 -21.31 -23.80 9.15
C ARG A 170 -22.02 -22.79 10.05
N VAL A 171 -23.27 -23.06 10.46
CA VAL A 171 -24.00 -22.18 11.40
C VAL A 171 -23.27 -22.08 12.74
N LYS A 172 -22.80 -23.20 13.28
CA LYS A 172 -22.04 -23.23 14.55
C LYS A 172 -20.75 -22.42 14.47
N ARG A 173 -19.99 -22.54 13.37
CA ARG A 173 -18.79 -21.72 13.13
C ARG A 173 -19.15 -20.23 13.12
N LEU A 174 -20.16 -19.83 12.36
CA LEU A 174 -20.59 -18.43 12.28
C LEU A 174 -21.10 -17.88 13.62
N MET A 175 -21.78 -18.70 14.43
CA MET A 175 -22.17 -18.30 15.79
C MET A 175 -20.96 -18.05 16.69
N ASN A 176 -19.94 -18.92 16.62
CA ASN A 176 -18.71 -18.75 17.38
C ASN A 176 -17.93 -17.50 16.93
N GLU A 177 -17.84 -17.24 15.63
CA GLU A 177 -17.20 -16.01 15.10
C GLU A 177 -17.92 -14.73 15.52
N LEU A 178 -19.19 -14.82 15.93
CA LEU A 178 -20.01 -13.72 16.43
C LEU A 178 -20.12 -13.70 17.96
N ASP A 179 -19.39 -14.57 18.66
CA ASP A 179 -19.48 -14.79 20.12
C ASP A 179 -20.91 -15.05 20.63
N LEU A 180 -21.73 -15.74 19.82
CA LEU A 180 -23.11 -16.09 20.16
C LEU A 180 -23.18 -17.49 20.77
N HIS A 181 -23.45 -17.55 22.07
CA HIS A 181 -23.59 -18.80 22.80
C HIS A 181 -25.01 -18.99 23.35
N PRO A 182 -25.69 -20.10 23.04
CA PRO A 182 -27.03 -20.36 23.56
C PRO A 182 -27.04 -20.38 25.09
N ASN A 183 -28.13 -19.88 25.68
CA ASN A 183 -28.31 -19.88 27.12
C ASN A 183 -28.19 -21.32 27.64
N ARG A 184 -27.19 -21.55 28.49
CA ARG A 184 -27.08 -22.81 29.20
C ARG A 184 -28.15 -22.83 30.29
N PRO A 185 -28.79 -23.99 30.54
CA PRO A 185 -29.53 -24.16 31.77
C PRO A 185 -28.61 -23.84 32.95
N ASP A 186 -29.13 -23.17 33.97
CA ASP A 186 -28.42 -22.97 35.23
C ASP A 186 -27.92 -24.33 35.76
N ASP A 187 -26.82 -24.36 36.51
CA ASP A 187 -26.24 -25.56 37.09
C ASP A 187 -27.26 -26.33 37.96
N ASN A 188 -28.26 -25.61 38.50
CA ASN A 188 -29.41 -26.17 39.20
C ASN A 188 -30.41 -26.96 38.33
N TYR A 189 -30.35 -26.89 37.00
CA TYR A 189 -31.25 -27.62 36.11
C TYR A 189 -31.13 -29.14 36.30
N LYS A 190 -29.92 -29.66 36.55
CA LYS A 190 -29.72 -31.09 36.86
C LYS A 190 -30.36 -31.50 38.18
N ASN A 191 -30.58 -30.56 39.09
CA ASN A 191 -31.24 -30.77 40.38
C ASN A 191 -32.75 -30.50 40.35
N TYR A 192 -33.30 -30.06 39.21
CA TYR A 192 -34.73 -29.76 39.08
C TYR A 192 -35.62 -30.98 39.39
N HIS A 193 -35.23 -32.17 38.90
CA HIS A 193 -35.94 -33.42 39.18
C HIS A 193 -35.67 -34.00 40.58
N LYS A 194 -34.70 -33.47 41.34
CA LYS A 194 -34.40 -33.90 42.71
C LYS A 194 -35.17 -33.12 43.77
N ARG A 195 -35.94 -32.09 43.39
CA ARG A 195 -36.85 -31.39 44.30
C ARG A 195 -37.97 -32.37 44.70
N ARG A 196 -37.85 -32.99 45.87
CA ARG A 196 -38.94 -33.72 46.51
C ARG A 196 -40.05 -32.71 46.80
N TYR A 197 -41.12 -32.73 46.02
CA TYR A 197 -42.34 -32.05 46.41
C TYR A 197 -42.84 -32.72 47.69
N SER A 198 -42.87 -31.99 48.80
CA SER A 198 -43.66 -32.40 49.95
C SER A 198 -45.08 -32.58 49.44
N GLN A 199 -45.59 -33.81 49.39
CA GLN A 199 -46.98 -34.06 49.04
C GLN A 199 -47.83 -33.25 50.02
N LYS A 200 -48.41 -32.14 49.55
CA LYS A 200 -49.42 -31.45 50.33
C LYS A 200 -50.61 -32.42 50.42
N PRO A 201 -51.14 -32.68 51.63
CA PRO A 201 -52.21 -33.66 51.79
C PRO A 201 -53.37 -33.31 50.86
N SER A 202 -53.97 -34.36 50.28
CA SER A 202 -55.12 -34.25 49.38
C SER A 202 -56.23 -33.44 50.05
N ILE A 203 -56.72 -32.42 49.36
CA ILE A 203 -57.79 -31.53 49.84
C ILE A 203 -59.12 -32.31 49.96
N LEU A 204 -59.21 -33.50 49.35
CA LEU A 204 -60.40 -34.36 49.34
C LEU A 204 -60.55 -35.26 50.58
N SER A 205 -59.60 -35.28 51.52
CA SER A 205 -59.69 -36.15 52.70
C SER A 205 -60.39 -35.52 53.92
N LYS A 206 -61.18 -34.47 53.73
CA LYS A 206 -62.08 -33.91 54.76
C LYS A 206 -63.53 -34.11 54.33
N SER A 207 -64.09 -35.24 54.69
CA SER A 207 -65.53 -35.50 54.77
C SER A 207 -65.77 -36.42 55.96
#